data_AF-E0VK93-F1
#
_entry.id   AF-E0VK93-F1
#
_cell.length_a   1.000
_cell.length_b   1.000
_cell.length_c   1.000
_cell.angle_alpha   90.00
_cell.angle_beta   90.00
_cell.angle_gamma   90.00
#
_symmetry.space_group_name_H-M   'P 1'
#
loop_
_entity.id
_entity.type
_entity.pdbx_description
1 polymer ?
#
loop_
_entity_poly.entity_id
_entity_poly.type
_entity_poly.pdbx_seq_one_letter_code
_entity_poly.pdbx_strand_id
1 'polypeptide(L)'
;MTEVLTHHNIFEKETHYILKSTIFQAPNYLVPRQLFNFLFTLSNYPAVNSSLQERVTVLVCLYVRYYKQLLKSEAMETILEQQRRYHEERERLMDVMVKEMLYKKAGGSREQINSDHRLKMLIDHYMESTNHLKELYEDKDGLRKEEVAALSGPHEFTEFYSRLKAIKDFYRRHPNEIGIPMSAEFEELAKMRENPTEENYNMVEFTDEEGYGKYLDLHECYYKFLNLKGIDKIDYIAYLTTFDHLYDIPKDRKNAEYRKYLESVVDYLHEFIRRIKPLYDLDKEYVNIEAEFQTQWENGTFPGWPKEAGSALTHAGAHLDLSAFSTWEELASLGLDRLKSALMALGLKCGGTLEERAQRLFSTKGKTEFDASLIAKTKPGQKSGHLKDHERNKSIAALEAQVYKLADMVSDQRAATQENVQRKQARTEGERDDSDVEVSASESEGEDTEDVPYNPKNLPLGWDGKPIPYWLYKLHGLNISYNCEICGNFTYKGPKAFQRHFAEWRHAHGMRCLGIPNTAHFANVTQIEDALACERWQPELEEEYEDSLGNVVNKKTFDDLKRQGLL
;
A
#
# COMPACT_ATOMS: atom_id res chain seq x y z
N MET A 1 -33.43 13.06 -8.88
CA MET A 1 -32.30 13.23 -7.94
C MET A 1 -32.75 13.50 -6.50
N THR A 2 -33.89 14.15 -6.26
CA THR A 2 -34.43 14.40 -4.91
C THR A 2 -35.22 13.24 -4.31
N GLU A 3 -35.70 12.26 -5.10
CA GLU A 3 -36.39 11.06 -4.60
C GLU A 3 -35.44 9.92 -4.18
N VAL A 4 -34.17 9.97 -4.58
CA VAL A 4 -33.15 8.96 -4.22
C VAL A 4 -32.57 9.23 -2.82
N LEU A 5 -32.51 10.51 -2.42
CA LEU A 5 -32.00 10.93 -1.11
C LEU A 5 -33.00 10.68 0.04
N THR A 6 -34.29 10.59 -0.25
CA THR A 6 -35.33 10.23 0.73
C THR A 6 -35.31 8.74 1.07
N HIS A 7 -34.98 7.85 0.12
CA HIS A 7 -34.84 6.42 0.41
C HIS A 7 -33.54 6.08 1.16
N HIS A 8 -32.47 6.83 0.93
CA HIS A 8 -31.18 6.60 1.60
C HIS A 8 -31.22 6.91 3.11
N ASN A 9 -31.95 7.97 3.52
CA ASN A 9 -32.12 8.37 4.92
C ASN A 9 -33.11 7.47 5.69
N ILE A 10 -34.07 6.85 5.00
CA ILE A 10 -34.99 5.86 5.59
C ILE A 10 -34.22 4.54 5.84
N PHE A 11 -33.32 4.16 4.92
CA PHE A 11 -32.52 2.94 5.05
C PHE A 11 -31.52 2.98 6.21
N GLU A 12 -30.85 4.12 6.46
CA GLU A 12 -29.95 4.27 7.63
C GLU A 12 -30.70 4.28 8.97
N LYS A 13 -31.90 4.89 9.02
CA LYS A 13 -32.71 4.91 10.26
C LYS A 13 -33.37 3.56 10.53
N GLU A 14 -33.84 2.85 9.51
CA GLU A 14 -34.43 1.52 9.68
C GLU A 14 -33.36 0.45 9.97
N THR A 15 -32.18 0.49 9.34
CA THR A 15 -31.09 -0.44 9.67
C THR A 15 -30.57 -0.25 11.09
N HIS A 16 -30.43 1.00 11.57
CA HIS A 16 -29.99 1.25 12.95
C HIS A 16 -31.08 0.91 13.99
N TYR A 17 -32.36 1.04 13.65
CA TYR A 17 -33.48 0.65 14.50
C TYR A 17 -33.67 -0.88 14.55
N ILE A 18 -33.57 -1.58 13.41
CA ILE A 18 -33.61 -3.04 13.31
C ILE A 18 -32.41 -3.67 14.03
N LEU A 19 -31.21 -3.08 13.92
CA LEU A 19 -30.02 -3.52 14.66
C LEU A 19 -30.18 -3.36 16.18
N LYS A 20 -30.84 -2.30 16.67
CA LYS A 20 -31.09 -2.13 18.12
C LYS A 20 -32.27 -2.96 18.64
N SER A 21 -33.35 -3.15 17.87
CA SER A 21 -34.54 -3.87 18.34
C SER A 21 -34.46 -5.38 18.17
N THR A 22 -33.72 -5.87 17.18
CA THR A 22 -33.70 -7.30 16.80
C THR A 22 -32.52 -8.05 17.43
N ILE A 23 -31.39 -7.37 17.65
CA ILE A 23 -30.18 -7.98 18.24
C ILE A 23 -30.27 -8.07 19.77
N PHE A 24 -31.06 -7.21 20.43
CA PHE A 24 -31.14 -7.18 21.90
C PHE A 24 -32.37 -7.88 22.51
N GLN A 25 -33.38 -8.34 21.76
CA GLN A 25 -34.64 -8.80 22.36
C GLN A 25 -35.33 -10.06 21.77
N ALA A 26 -34.79 -10.78 20.78
CA ALA A 26 -35.52 -11.91 20.17
C ALA A 26 -34.82 -13.28 20.34
N PRO A 27 -35.41 -14.25 21.08
CA PRO A 27 -34.87 -15.62 21.24
C PRO A 27 -35.27 -16.58 20.11
N ASN A 28 -35.71 -16.09 18.93
CA ASN A 28 -36.29 -16.94 17.88
C ASN A 28 -35.39 -17.08 16.63
N TYR A 29 -34.97 -18.33 16.35
CA TYR A 29 -34.08 -18.82 15.28
C TYR A 29 -34.50 -18.54 13.81
N LEU A 30 -35.66 -17.92 13.56
CA LEU A 30 -36.19 -17.72 12.20
C LEU A 30 -35.75 -16.40 11.54
N VAL A 31 -35.44 -15.38 12.33
CA VAL A 31 -35.01 -14.04 11.86
C VAL A 31 -33.54 -14.01 11.35
N PRO A 32 -32.57 -14.74 11.93
CA PRO A 32 -31.17 -14.67 11.52
C PRO A 32 -30.87 -15.22 10.11
N ARG A 33 -31.59 -16.27 9.68
CA ARG A 33 -31.39 -16.90 8.35
C ARG A 33 -31.88 -16.01 7.20
N GLN A 34 -32.92 -15.21 7.44
CA GLN A 34 -33.40 -14.22 6.46
C GLN A 34 -32.43 -13.04 6.34
N LEU A 35 -31.83 -12.62 7.46
CA LEU A 35 -30.80 -11.58 7.47
C LEU A 35 -29.53 -12.03 6.73
N PHE A 36 -29.08 -13.27 6.95
CA PHE A 36 -27.94 -13.85 6.22
C PHE A 36 -28.22 -13.95 4.72
N ASN A 37 -29.38 -14.49 4.33
CA ASN A 37 -29.74 -14.56 2.91
C ASN A 37 -29.86 -13.17 2.29
N PHE A 38 -30.37 -12.17 3.02
CA PHE A 38 -30.46 -10.79 2.55
C PHE A 38 -29.07 -10.15 2.37
N LEU A 39 -28.18 -10.29 3.35
CA LEU A 39 -26.81 -9.76 3.30
C LEU A 39 -25.95 -10.48 2.24
N PHE A 40 -26.10 -11.80 2.09
CA PHE A 40 -25.45 -12.60 1.06
C PHE A 40 -25.97 -12.28 -0.34
N THR A 41 -27.26 -11.94 -0.48
CA THR A 41 -27.82 -11.50 -1.76
C THR A 41 -27.34 -10.08 -2.10
N LEU A 42 -27.20 -9.20 -1.10
CA LEU A 42 -26.65 -7.86 -1.24
C LEU A 42 -25.15 -7.86 -1.59
N SER A 43 -24.34 -8.75 -1.00
CA SER A 43 -22.91 -8.87 -1.31
C SER A 43 -22.65 -9.34 -2.75
N ASN A 44 -23.63 -10.00 -3.37
CA ASN A 44 -23.58 -10.52 -4.73
C ASN A 44 -24.38 -9.67 -5.74
N TYR A 45 -24.88 -8.49 -5.33
CA TYR A 45 -25.69 -7.64 -6.19
C TYR A 45 -24.79 -6.65 -6.96
N PRO A 46 -24.80 -6.65 -8.32
CA PRO A 46 -23.83 -5.94 -9.14
C PRO A 46 -23.95 -4.39 -9.15
N ALA A 47 -24.85 -3.82 -8.35
CA ALA A 47 -25.12 -2.38 -8.28
C ALA A 47 -24.63 -1.72 -6.97
N VAL A 48 -23.88 -2.45 -6.14
CA VAL A 48 -23.42 -2.01 -4.82
C VAL A 48 -22.01 -1.39 -4.95
N ASN A 49 -21.80 -0.20 -4.38
CA ASN A 49 -20.51 0.49 -4.36
C ASN A 49 -19.45 -0.34 -3.57
N SER A 50 -18.19 -0.35 -4.02
CA SER A 50 -17.08 -1.14 -3.44
C SER A 50 -16.93 -0.99 -1.93
N SER A 51 -17.04 0.23 -1.37
CA SER A 51 -16.94 0.42 0.09
C SER A 51 -18.13 -0.15 0.87
N LEU A 52 -19.29 -0.30 0.22
CA LEU A 52 -20.47 -0.93 0.82
C LEU A 52 -20.34 -2.45 0.75
N GLN A 53 -19.71 -2.97 -0.32
CA GLN A 53 -19.43 -4.40 -0.49
C GLN A 53 -18.39 -4.88 0.53
N GLU A 54 -17.30 -4.14 0.77
CA GLU A 54 -16.36 -4.43 1.86
C GLU A 54 -17.04 -4.45 3.24
N ARG A 55 -17.89 -3.46 3.53
CA ARG A 55 -18.63 -3.39 4.80
C ARG A 55 -19.58 -4.57 4.95
N VAL A 56 -20.26 -4.98 3.87
CA VAL A 56 -21.14 -6.15 3.86
C VAL A 56 -20.34 -7.44 4.01
N THR A 57 -19.18 -7.58 3.36
CA THR A 57 -18.28 -8.74 3.51
C THR A 57 -17.75 -8.83 4.93
N VAL A 58 -17.29 -7.73 5.52
CA VAL A 58 -16.88 -7.67 6.94
C VAL A 58 -18.06 -8.03 7.85
N LEU A 59 -19.27 -7.54 7.58
CA LEU A 59 -20.49 -7.91 8.30
C LEU A 59 -20.83 -9.40 8.18
N VAL A 60 -20.65 -10.00 7.00
CA VAL A 60 -20.85 -11.44 6.77
C VAL A 60 -19.78 -12.25 7.49
N CYS A 61 -18.51 -11.83 7.45
CA CYS A 61 -17.42 -12.47 8.19
C CYS A 61 -17.63 -12.36 9.71
N LEU A 62 -18.02 -11.20 10.21
CA LEU A 62 -18.38 -11.00 11.62
C LEU A 62 -19.62 -11.81 12.01
N TYR A 63 -20.60 -11.92 11.13
CA TYR A 63 -21.79 -12.74 11.35
C TYR A 63 -21.45 -14.23 11.34
N VAL A 64 -20.60 -14.72 10.43
CA VAL A 64 -20.10 -16.10 10.41
C VAL A 64 -19.24 -16.38 11.64
N ARG A 65 -18.38 -15.43 12.06
CA ARG A 65 -17.59 -15.53 13.29
C ARG A 65 -18.49 -15.57 14.52
N TYR A 66 -19.50 -14.71 14.59
CA TYR A 66 -20.52 -14.68 15.64
C TYR A 66 -21.37 -15.95 15.65
N TYR A 67 -21.79 -16.47 14.50
CA TYR A 67 -22.58 -17.69 14.38
C TYR A 67 -21.74 -18.94 14.68
N LYS A 68 -20.47 -18.98 14.27
CA LYS A 68 -19.47 -19.97 14.73
C LYS A 68 -19.29 -19.88 16.24
N GLN A 69 -19.28 -18.68 16.82
CA GLN A 69 -19.16 -18.46 18.28
C GLN A 69 -20.45 -18.83 19.03
N LEU A 70 -21.62 -18.64 18.41
CA LEU A 70 -22.94 -19.06 18.91
C LEU A 70 -23.09 -20.59 18.85
N LEU A 71 -22.66 -21.23 17.76
CA LEU A 71 -22.61 -22.69 17.64
C LEU A 71 -21.60 -23.31 18.61
N LYS A 72 -20.43 -22.67 18.81
CA LYS A 72 -19.46 -23.03 19.86
C LYS A 72 -20.05 -22.90 21.27
N SER A 73 -21.08 -22.07 21.48
CA SER A 73 -21.78 -21.94 22.76
C SER A 73 -22.86 -23.00 23.02
N GLU A 74 -23.29 -23.74 21.98
CA GLU A 74 -24.29 -24.82 22.11
C GLU A 74 -23.65 -26.21 22.33
N ALA A 75 -22.41 -26.42 21.87
CA ALA A 75 -21.58 -27.53 22.35
C ALA A 75 -21.02 -27.15 23.73
N MET A 76 -21.04 -28.06 24.72
CA MET A 76 -20.35 -27.82 26.00
C MET A 76 -18.84 -27.69 25.75
N GLU A 77 -18.38 -26.49 25.43
CA GLU A 77 -16.96 -26.21 25.25
C GLU A 77 -16.37 -25.86 26.62
N THR A 78 -15.90 -26.90 27.32
CA THR A 78 -15.34 -26.75 28.65
C THR A 78 -14.06 -25.91 28.63
N ILE A 79 -13.70 -25.30 29.76
CA ILE A 79 -12.54 -24.40 29.84
C ILE A 79 -11.25 -25.15 29.54
N LEU A 80 -11.16 -26.42 29.95
CA LEU A 80 -10.02 -27.29 29.60
C LEU A 80 -9.95 -27.59 28.10
N GLU A 81 -11.09 -27.81 27.43
CA GLU A 81 -11.12 -28.04 25.98
C GLU A 81 -10.78 -26.77 25.21
N GLN A 82 -11.25 -25.60 25.66
CA GLN A 82 -10.83 -24.31 25.10
C GLN A 82 -9.31 -24.11 25.20
N GLN A 83 -8.72 -24.39 26.38
CA GLN A 83 -7.27 -24.32 26.56
C GLN A 83 -6.52 -25.29 25.64
N ARG A 84 -6.99 -26.54 25.51
CA ARG A 84 -6.40 -27.53 24.59
C ARG A 84 -6.46 -27.03 23.15
N ARG A 85 -7.61 -26.50 22.73
CA ARG A 85 -7.85 -25.96 21.40
C ARG A 85 -6.91 -24.78 21.09
N TYR A 86 -6.77 -23.82 22.00
CA TYR A 86 -5.86 -22.69 21.82
C TYR A 86 -4.37 -23.12 21.79
N HIS A 87 -3.98 -24.13 22.57
CA HIS A 87 -2.64 -24.71 22.46
C HIS A 87 -2.41 -25.39 21.11
N GLU A 88 -3.37 -26.18 20.63
CA GLU A 88 -3.31 -26.80 19.31
C GLU A 88 -3.23 -25.74 18.19
N GLU A 89 -4.06 -24.69 18.27
CA GLU A 89 -4.08 -23.60 17.30
C GLU A 89 -2.75 -22.85 17.26
N ARG A 90 -2.15 -22.56 18.43
CA ARG A 90 -0.82 -21.95 18.52
C ARG A 90 0.26 -22.82 17.88
N GLU A 91 0.25 -24.13 18.13
CA GLU A 91 1.21 -25.05 17.53
C GLU A 91 1.08 -25.08 16.00
N ARG A 92 -0.16 -25.16 15.50
CA ARG A 92 -0.43 -25.15 14.06
C ARG A 92 -0.05 -23.83 13.40
N LEU A 93 -0.31 -22.70 14.05
CA LEU A 93 0.13 -21.39 13.57
C LEU A 93 1.67 -21.34 13.46
N MET A 94 2.39 -21.85 14.46
CA MET A 94 3.86 -21.96 14.38
C MET A 94 4.31 -22.83 13.21
N ASP A 95 3.71 -24.00 13.03
CA ASP A 95 4.02 -24.88 11.90
C ASP A 95 3.80 -24.20 10.55
N VAL A 96 2.70 -23.46 10.40
CA VAL A 96 2.37 -22.75 9.16
C VAL A 96 3.32 -21.57 8.93
N MET A 97 3.65 -20.81 9.97
CA MET A 97 4.66 -19.75 9.88
C MET A 97 6.01 -20.31 9.44
N VAL A 98 6.45 -21.44 10.02
CA VAL A 98 7.70 -22.10 9.63
C VAL A 98 7.64 -22.56 8.17
N LYS A 99 6.54 -23.18 7.75
CA LYS A 99 6.35 -23.59 6.34
C LYS A 99 6.40 -22.41 5.38
N GLU A 100 5.78 -21.29 5.75
CA GLU A 100 5.79 -20.06 4.94
C GLU A 100 7.19 -19.45 4.86
N MET A 101 7.95 -19.44 5.96
CA MET A 101 9.35 -18.99 5.95
C MET A 101 10.28 -19.90 5.12
N LEU A 102 10.03 -21.21 5.12
CA LEU A 102 10.79 -22.18 4.33
C LEU A 102 10.39 -22.21 2.85
N TYR A 103 9.22 -21.67 2.51
CA TYR A 103 8.72 -21.66 1.14
C TYR A 103 9.62 -20.79 0.24
N LYS A 104 9.98 -21.33 -0.92
CA LYS A 104 10.81 -20.61 -1.90
C LYS A 104 9.92 -19.60 -2.63
N LYS A 105 10.15 -18.32 -2.39
CA LYS A 105 9.43 -17.22 -3.02
C LYS A 105 9.93 -17.01 -4.46
N ALA A 106 9.38 -17.79 -5.39
CA ALA A 106 9.51 -17.55 -6.81
C ALA A 106 8.51 -16.43 -7.18
N GLY A 107 9.00 -15.31 -7.75
CA GLY A 107 8.15 -14.14 -8.02
C GLY A 107 8.73 -12.78 -7.60
N GLY A 108 9.99 -12.73 -7.16
CA GLY A 108 10.67 -11.47 -6.86
C GLY A 108 10.13 -10.74 -5.62
N SER A 109 10.19 -9.40 -5.64
CA SER A 109 9.81 -8.55 -4.49
C SER A 109 8.34 -8.65 -4.10
N ARG A 110 7.46 -8.88 -5.07
CA ARG A 110 6.01 -8.94 -4.89
C ARG A 110 5.59 -10.12 -4.02
N GLU A 111 6.08 -11.31 -4.35
CA GLU A 111 5.77 -12.52 -3.58
C GLU A 111 6.41 -12.49 -2.19
N GLN A 112 7.56 -11.83 -2.04
CA GLN A 112 8.15 -11.57 -0.73
C GLN A 112 7.23 -10.70 0.14
N ILE A 113 6.67 -9.61 -0.39
CA ILE A 113 5.71 -8.76 0.32
C ILE A 113 4.45 -9.55 0.71
N ASN A 114 3.88 -10.32 -0.23
CA ASN A 114 2.71 -11.16 0.04
C ASN A 114 2.97 -12.17 1.17
N SER A 115 4.13 -12.83 1.13
CA SER A 115 4.56 -13.77 2.17
C SER A 115 4.69 -13.09 3.53
N ASP A 116 5.28 -11.90 3.58
CA ASP A 116 5.42 -11.14 4.83
C ASP A 116 4.06 -10.70 5.41
N HIS A 117 3.08 -10.35 4.56
CA HIS A 117 1.71 -10.07 5.00
C HIS A 117 1.00 -11.33 5.53
N ARG A 118 1.14 -12.47 4.85
CA ARG A 118 0.60 -13.75 5.37
C ARG A 118 1.23 -14.10 6.72
N LEU A 119 2.54 -13.94 6.87
CA LEU A 119 3.23 -14.12 8.14
C LEU A 119 2.71 -13.16 9.20
N LYS A 120 2.49 -11.89 8.88
CA LYS A 120 1.93 -10.92 9.82
C LYS A 120 0.55 -11.33 10.33
N MET A 121 -0.34 -11.78 9.43
CA MET A 121 -1.66 -12.29 9.81
C MET A 121 -1.57 -13.50 10.74
N LEU A 122 -0.64 -14.44 10.47
CA LEU A 122 -0.43 -15.62 11.31
C LEU A 122 0.12 -15.25 12.70
N ILE A 123 1.04 -14.29 12.76
CA ILE A 123 1.60 -13.77 14.02
C ILE A 123 0.50 -13.09 14.85
N ASP A 124 -0.33 -12.25 14.23
CA ASP A 124 -1.42 -11.56 14.91
C ASP A 124 -2.42 -12.55 15.48
N HIS A 125 -2.77 -13.58 14.70
CA HIS A 125 -3.64 -14.65 15.17
C HIS A 125 -2.99 -15.43 16.34
N TYR A 126 -1.70 -15.74 16.25
CA TYR A 126 -0.97 -16.40 17.33
C TYR A 126 -0.98 -15.58 18.62
N MET A 127 -0.78 -14.26 18.52
CA MET A 127 -0.82 -13.34 19.65
C MET A 127 -2.23 -13.27 20.25
N GLU A 128 -3.27 -13.21 19.41
CA GLU A 128 -4.67 -13.23 19.85
C GLU A 128 -4.99 -14.54 20.62
N SER A 129 -4.67 -15.71 20.06
CA SER A 129 -4.89 -17.00 20.72
C SER A 129 -4.08 -17.12 22.02
N THR A 130 -2.87 -16.57 22.05
CA THR A 130 -2.02 -16.55 23.26
C THR A 130 -2.62 -15.66 24.35
N ASN A 131 -3.18 -14.51 24.01
CA ASN A 131 -3.81 -13.61 24.97
C ASN A 131 -5.07 -14.25 25.58
N HIS A 132 -5.95 -14.83 24.75
CA HIS A 132 -7.12 -15.56 25.25
C HIS A 132 -6.73 -16.73 26.16
N LEU A 133 -5.71 -17.50 25.76
CA LEU A 133 -5.21 -18.61 26.57
C LEU A 133 -4.68 -18.13 27.93
N LYS A 134 -3.93 -17.02 27.95
CA LYS A 134 -3.43 -16.40 29.18
C LYS A 134 -4.58 -16.02 30.11
N GLU A 135 -5.63 -15.38 29.59
CA GLU A 135 -6.82 -15.00 30.38
C GLU A 135 -7.52 -16.22 31.00
N LEU A 136 -7.63 -17.33 30.25
CA LEU A 136 -8.18 -18.59 30.78
C LEU A 136 -7.31 -19.21 31.90
N TYR A 137 -5.99 -19.04 31.85
CA TYR A 137 -5.10 -19.49 32.92
C TYR A 137 -5.05 -18.54 34.12
N GLU A 138 -5.27 -17.23 33.92
CA GLU A 138 -5.39 -16.26 35.01
C GLU A 138 -6.59 -16.57 35.92
N ASP A 139 -7.63 -17.22 35.38
CA ASP A 139 -8.77 -17.79 36.14
C ASP A 139 -9.39 -16.79 37.13
N LYS A 140 -9.63 -15.55 36.66
CA LYS A 140 -10.13 -14.45 37.50
C LYS A 140 -11.51 -14.74 38.11
N ASP A 141 -12.31 -15.56 37.44
CA ASP A 141 -13.65 -15.99 37.89
C ASP A 141 -13.61 -17.30 38.70
N GLY A 142 -12.48 -18.00 38.74
CA GLY A 142 -12.30 -19.27 39.44
C GLY A 142 -12.95 -20.47 38.76
N LEU A 143 -13.57 -20.30 37.59
CA LEU A 143 -14.32 -21.35 36.91
C LEU A 143 -13.43 -22.49 36.44
N ARG A 144 -12.17 -22.21 36.06
CA ARG A 144 -11.22 -23.26 35.67
C ARG A 144 -10.90 -24.14 36.87
N LYS A 145 -10.65 -23.54 38.03
CA LYS A 145 -10.40 -24.27 39.27
C LYS A 145 -11.61 -25.12 39.68
N GLU A 146 -12.81 -24.57 39.58
CA GLU A 146 -14.05 -25.31 39.85
C GLU A 146 -14.22 -26.50 38.91
N GLU A 147 -13.97 -26.33 37.61
CA GLU A 147 -14.06 -27.41 36.63
C GLU A 147 -13.06 -28.53 36.93
N VAL A 148 -11.81 -28.18 37.24
CA VAL A 148 -10.77 -29.14 37.62
C VAL A 148 -11.16 -29.88 38.91
N ALA A 149 -11.70 -29.16 39.90
CA ALA A 149 -12.16 -29.77 41.15
C ALA A 149 -13.35 -30.73 40.93
N ALA A 150 -14.26 -30.42 40.00
CA ALA A 150 -15.36 -31.31 39.63
C ALA A 150 -14.85 -32.60 38.95
N LEU A 151 -13.77 -32.51 38.17
CA LEU A 151 -13.15 -33.66 37.50
C LEU A 151 -12.31 -34.55 38.44
N SER A 152 -11.76 -33.98 39.52
CA SER A 152 -10.91 -34.70 40.50
C SER A 152 -11.58 -34.90 41.88
N GLY A 153 -12.90 -34.72 41.95
CA GLY A 153 -13.68 -34.82 43.20
C GLY A 153 -14.23 -36.23 43.48
N PRO A 154 -14.93 -36.49 44.59
CA PRO A 154 -15.44 -37.82 44.93
C PRO A 154 -16.45 -38.44 43.93
N HIS A 155 -16.99 -37.62 43.00
CA HIS A 155 -18.05 -37.99 42.06
C HIS A 155 -17.60 -37.97 40.58
N GLU A 156 -16.31 -38.24 40.31
CA GLU A 156 -15.69 -38.16 38.96
C GLU A 156 -16.50 -38.92 37.89
N PHE A 157 -16.93 -40.15 38.19
CA PHE A 157 -17.67 -40.98 37.24
C PHE A 157 -19.04 -40.38 36.89
N THR A 158 -19.75 -39.81 37.85
CA THR A 158 -21.06 -39.19 37.62
C THR A 158 -20.91 -37.97 36.71
N GLU A 159 -19.91 -37.14 36.96
CA GLU A 159 -19.59 -35.97 36.15
C GLU A 159 -19.19 -36.37 34.73
N PHE A 160 -18.32 -37.37 34.58
CA PHE A 160 -17.90 -37.90 33.28
C PHE A 160 -19.08 -38.40 32.45
N TYR A 161 -19.96 -39.24 33.03
CA TYR A 161 -21.12 -39.76 32.31
C TYR A 161 -22.15 -38.68 31.98
N SER A 162 -22.28 -37.65 32.83
CA SER A 162 -23.11 -36.48 32.55
C SER A 162 -22.61 -35.74 31.30
N ARG A 163 -21.31 -35.40 31.25
CA ARG A 163 -20.69 -34.74 30.09
C ARG A 163 -20.77 -35.60 28.82
N LEU A 164 -20.48 -36.89 28.93
CA LEU A 164 -20.58 -37.82 27.81
C LEU A 164 -22.01 -37.91 27.26
N LYS A 165 -23.02 -37.92 28.14
CA LYS A 165 -24.42 -37.93 27.73
C LYS A 165 -24.77 -36.65 26.99
N ALA A 166 -24.35 -35.49 27.49
CA ALA A 166 -24.57 -34.21 26.81
C ALA A 166 -23.96 -34.18 25.40
N ILE A 167 -22.72 -34.67 25.25
CA ILE A 167 -22.05 -34.78 23.94
C ILE A 167 -22.83 -35.72 23.00
N LYS A 168 -23.26 -36.89 23.49
CA LYS A 168 -24.07 -37.83 22.69
C LYS A 168 -25.42 -37.23 22.28
N ASP A 169 -26.05 -36.48 23.17
CA ASP A 169 -27.33 -35.84 22.92
C ASP A 169 -27.19 -34.69 21.90
N PHE A 170 -26.08 -33.94 21.93
CA PHE A 170 -25.73 -32.94 20.92
C PHE A 170 -25.63 -33.57 19.53
N TYR A 171 -24.76 -34.57 19.34
CA TYR A 171 -24.60 -35.21 18.02
C TYR A 171 -25.86 -35.97 17.56
N ARG A 172 -26.74 -36.40 18.48
CA ARG A 172 -28.05 -36.95 18.12
C ARG A 172 -28.98 -35.87 17.52
N ARG A 173 -28.91 -34.63 18.02
CA ARG A 173 -29.70 -33.48 17.51
C ARG A 173 -29.12 -32.92 16.21
N HIS A 174 -27.81 -33.07 16.01
CA HIS A 174 -27.08 -32.54 14.85
C HIS A 174 -26.45 -33.66 13.99
N PRO A 175 -27.25 -34.59 13.40
CA PRO A 175 -26.73 -35.77 12.71
C PRO A 175 -25.99 -35.46 11.39
N ASN A 176 -26.18 -34.27 10.82
CA ASN A 176 -25.54 -33.82 9.59
C ASN A 176 -24.37 -32.87 9.85
N GLU A 177 -24.00 -32.65 11.11
CA GLU A 177 -22.88 -31.77 11.45
C GLU A 177 -21.56 -32.50 11.19
N ILE A 178 -20.77 -31.97 10.26
CA ILE A 178 -19.44 -32.49 9.94
C ILE A 178 -18.44 -31.73 10.80
N GLY A 179 -17.68 -32.45 11.62
CA GLY A 179 -16.56 -31.87 12.35
C GLY A 179 -15.48 -31.45 11.37
N ILE A 180 -15.24 -30.14 11.23
CA ILE A 180 -14.16 -29.60 10.42
C ILE A 180 -12.88 -29.67 11.27
N PRO A 181 -11.87 -30.44 10.87
CA PRO A 181 -10.60 -30.48 11.59
C PRO A 181 -9.98 -29.08 11.59
N MET A 182 -9.32 -28.71 12.68
CA MET A 182 -8.59 -27.44 12.75
C MET A 182 -7.50 -27.34 11.67
N SER A 183 -6.97 -28.47 11.18
CA SER A 183 -6.01 -28.48 10.07
C SER A 183 -6.59 -27.97 8.75
N ALA A 184 -7.90 -28.06 8.54
CA ALA A 184 -8.53 -27.72 7.27
C ALA A 184 -8.33 -26.24 6.90
N GLU A 185 -8.47 -25.33 7.87
CA GLU A 185 -8.27 -23.89 7.66
C GLU A 185 -6.80 -23.58 7.26
N PHE A 186 -5.84 -24.30 7.85
CA PHE A 186 -4.42 -24.15 7.52
C PHE A 186 -4.03 -24.78 6.17
N GLU A 187 -4.65 -25.88 5.80
CA GLU A 187 -4.48 -26.51 4.48
C GLU A 187 -5.06 -25.62 3.36
N GLU A 188 -6.16 -24.93 3.64
CA GLU A 188 -6.77 -23.97 2.71
C GLU A 188 -5.87 -22.75 2.47
N LEU A 189 -5.24 -22.22 3.52
CA LEU A 189 -4.22 -21.16 3.39
C LEU A 189 -3.05 -21.58 2.50
N ALA A 190 -2.58 -22.83 2.63
CA ALA A 190 -1.52 -23.35 1.77
C ALA A 190 -1.96 -23.44 0.29
N LYS A 191 -3.20 -23.88 0.04
CA LYS A 191 -3.77 -23.93 -1.32
C LYS A 191 -3.95 -22.54 -1.93
N MET A 192 -4.39 -21.56 -1.15
CA MET A 192 -4.55 -20.18 -1.61
C MET A 192 -3.21 -19.55 -2.00
N ARG A 193 -2.12 -19.90 -1.31
CA ARG A 193 -0.77 -19.48 -1.71
C ARG A 193 -0.32 -20.12 -3.01
N GLU A 194 -0.56 -21.42 -3.17
CA GLU A 194 -0.12 -22.18 -4.35
C GLU A 194 -0.96 -21.88 -5.60
N ASN A 195 -2.24 -21.56 -5.41
CA ASN A 195 -3.18 -21.21 -6.47
C ASN A 195 -3.93 -19.92 -6.10
N PRO A 196 -3.27 -18.75 -6.15
CA PRO A 196 -3.92 -17.49 -5.84
C PRO A 196 -4.98 -17.18 -6.91
N THR A 197 -6.20 -16.87 -6.46
CA THR A 197 -7.24 -16.29 -7.31
C THR A 197 -6.92 -14.82 -7.60
N GLU A 198 -7.51 -14.21 -8.63
CA GLU A 198 -7.30 -12.78 -8.92
C GLU A 198 -7.59 -11.88 -7.71
N GLU A 199 -8.58 -12.24 -6.88
CA GLU A 199 -8.93 -11.54 -5.65
C GLU A 199 -7.88 -11.66 -4.53
N ASN A 200 -7.08 -12.72 -4.53
CA ASN A 200 -6.08 -13.01 -3.49
C ASN A 200 -4.64 -12.89 -3.99
N TYR A 201 -4.45 -12.42 -5.22
CA TYR A 201 -3.13 -12.26 -5.84
C TYR A 201 -2.35 -11.10 -5.21
N ASN A 202 -3.06 -10.04 -4.82
CA ASN A 202 -2.56 -8.92 -4.02
C ASN A 202 -3.00 -9.10 -2.56
N MET A 203 -2.06 -9.20 -1.63
CA MET A 203 -2.38 -9.17 -0.20
C MET A 203 -2.56 -7.74 0.33
N VAL A 204 -2.05 -6.75 -0.40
CA VAL A 204 -2.03 -5.34 0.00
C VAL A 204 -2.17 -4.45 -1.23
N GLU A 205 -2.80 -3.29 -1.06
CA GLU A 205 -3.00 -2.35 -2.16
C GLU A 205 -1.81 -1.40 -2.31
N PHE A 206 -1.36 -1.26 -3.55
CA PHE A 206 -0.41 -0.25 -4.00
C PHE A 206 -1.01 0.51 -5.17
N THR A 207 -0.58 1.75 -5.33
CA THR A 207 -0.88 2.49 -6.57
C THR A 207 -0.07 1.88 -7.73
N ASP A 208 -0.55 2.07 -8.95
CA ASP A 208 0.14 1.57 -10.15
C ASP A 208 1.56 2.15 -10.27
N GLU A 209 1.75 3.41 -9.87
CA GLU A 209 3.07 4.08 -9.87
C GLU A 209 4.04 3.52 -8.82
N GLU A 210 3.52 2.95 -7.72
CA GLU A 210 4.34 2.29 -6.69
C GLU A 210 4.86 0.92 -7.14
N GLY A 211 4.25 0.31 -8.18
CA GLY A 211 4.67 -0.97 -8.75
C GLY A 211 4.79 -2.07 -7.70
N TYR A 212 3.75 -2.21 -6.86
CA TYR A 212 3.70 -3.15 -5.73
C TYR A 212 4.89 -3.05 -4.75
N GLY A 213 5.27 -1.81 -4.40
CA GLY A 213 6.33 -1.53 -3.44
C GLY A 213 7.74 -1.43 -4.04
N LYS A 214 7.86 -1.47 -5.38
CA LYS A 214 9.13 -1.31 -6.09
C LYS A 214 9.57 0.15 -6.18
N TYR A 215 8.61 1.07 -6.30
CA TYR A 215 8.84 2.50 -6.46
C TYR A 215 8.06 3.30 -5.41
N LEU A 216 8.44 4.57 -5.25
CA LEU A 216 7.75 5.54 -4.41
C LEU A 216 6.97 6.50 -5.31
N ASP A 217 5.68 6.69 -5.04
CA ASP A 217 4.91 7.77 -5.64
C ASP A 217 4.98 9.03 -4.77
N LEU A 218 5.98 9.87 -5.04
CA LEU A 218 6.19 11.13 -4.33
C LEU A 218 5.65 12.35 -5.08
N HIS A 219 4.83 12.17 -6.13
CA HIS A 219 4.34 13.31 -6.92
C HIS A 219 3.47 14.25 -6.09
N GLU A 220 2.57 13.72 -5.24
CA GLU A 220 1.74 14.56 -4.37
C GLU A 220 2.60 15.38 -3.40
N CYS A 221 3.61 14.73 -2.79
CA CYS A 221 4.56 15.40 -1.91
C CYS A 221 5.36 16.48 -2.65
N TYR A 222 5.79 16.19 -3.87
CA TYR A 222 6.50 17.15 -4.73
C TYR A 222 5.63 18.38 -5.07
N TYR A 223 4.35 18.20 -5.41
CA TYR A 223 3.46 19.33 -5.65
C TYR A 223 3.27 20.20 -4.39
N LYS A 224 3.18 19.58 -3.21
CA LYS A 224 3.15 20.31 -1.93
C LYS A 224 4.46 21.06 -1.69
N PHE A 225 5.61 20.47 -2.02
CA PHE A 225 6.92 21.11 -1.93
C PHE A 225 7.03 22.35 -2.84
N LEU A 226 6.59 22.25 -4.10
CA LEU A 226 6.62 23.38 -5.05
C LEU A 226 5.77 24.59 -4.62
N ASN A 227 4.78 24.36 -3.76
CA ASN A 227 3.89 25.39 -3.23
C ASN A 227 4.48 26.10 -1.99
N LEU A 228 5.62 25.64 -1.46
CA LEU A 228 6.29 26.27 -0.33
C LEU A 228 6.87 27.63 -0.72
N LYS A 229 6.63 28.65 0.11
CA LYS A 229 7.03 30.02 -0.17
C LYS A 229 8.50 30.27 0.15
N GLY A 230 9.24 30.72 -0.87
CA GLY A 230 10.64 31.13 -0.71
C GLY A 230 11.63 29.97 -0.66
N ILE A 231 11.23 28.82 -1.21
CA ILE A 231 12.10 27.70 -1.56
C ILE A 231 12.24 27.69 -3.08
N ASP A 232 13.44 27.39 -3.56
CA ASP A 232 13.71 27.31 -5.00
C ASP A 232 12.95 26.14 -5.62
N LYS A 233 12.35 26.39 -6.79
CA LYS A 233 11.65 25.35 -7.54
C LYS A 233 12.68 24.47 -8.24
N ILE A 234 12.72 23.22 -7.84
CA ILE A 234 13.54 22.17 -8.44
C ILE A 234 12.66 21.23 -9.27
N ASP A 235 13.28 20.47 -10.17
CA ASP A 235 12.56 19.44 -10.92
C ASP A 235 12.31 18.19 -10.05
N TYR A 236 11.51 17.25 -10.57
CA TYR A 236 11.12 16.07 -9.80
C TYR A 236 12.31 15.16 -9.47
N ILE A 237 13.28 15.02 -10.39
CA ILE A 237 14.47 14.20 -10.13
C ILE A 237 15.31 14.81 -9.01
N ALA A 238 15.61 16.11 -9.06
CA ALA A 238 16.34 16.76 -7.98
C ALA A 238 15.58 16.68 -6.66
N TYR A 239 14.24 16.79 -6.68
CA TYR A 239 13.41 16.57 -5.49
C TYR A 239 13.59 15.16 -4.93
N LEU A 240 13.48 14.12 -5.76
CA LEU A 240 13.73 12.75 -5.34
C LEU A 240 15.12 12.58 -4.72
N THR A 241 16.13 13.33 -5.15
CA THR A 241 17.50 13.29 -4.59
C THR A 241 17.70 14.13 -3.32
N THR A 242 16.80 15.07 -3.02
CA THR A 242 17.04 16.06 -1.94
C THR A 242 15.87 16.25 -0.98
N PHE A 243 14.76 15.52 -1.11
CA PHE A 243 13.59 15.69 -0.23
C PHE A 243 13.90 15.40 1.26
N ASP A 244 14.93 14.62 1.54
CA ASP A 244 15.46 14.33 2.88
C ASP A 244 16.65 15.24 3.26
N HIS A 245 17.04 16.21 2.43
CA HIS A 245 18.07 17.20 2.76
C HIS A 245 17.46 18.42 3.47
N LEU A 246 16.64 18.17 4.49
CA LEU A 246 15.88 19.21 5.21
C LEU A 246 16.78 20.17 6.02
N TYR A 247 18.06 19.85 6.15
CA TYR A 247 19.07 20.70 6.79
C TYR A 247 19.50 21.88 5.89
N ASP A 248 19.29 21.79 4.58
CA ASP A 248 19.57 22.87 3.63
C ASP A 248 18.48 23.95 3.65
N ILE A 249 17.29 23.63 4.17
CA ILE A 249 16.15 24.55 4.25
C ILE A 249 16.37 25.55 5.38
N PRO A 250 16.41 26.87 5.10
CA PRO A 250 16.63 27.89 6.12
C PRO A 250 15.55 27.90 7.20
N LYS A 251 15.94 28.15 8.47
CA LYS A 251 15.01 28.18 9.63
C LYS A 251 13.84 29.15 9.46
N ASP A 252 14.02 30.27 8.76
CA ASP A 252 12.96 31.25 8.46
C ASP A 252 11.89 30.73 7.50
N ARG A 253 12.21 29.68 6.71
CA ARG A 253 11.29 29.02 5.78
C ARG A 253 10.54 27.85 6.40
N LYS A 254 10.95 27.36 7.58
CA LYS A 254 10.30 26.28 8.33
C LYS A 254 9.04 26.75 9.06
N ASN A 255 8.03 27.12 8.27
CA ASN A 255 6.75 27.66 8.72
C ASN A 255 5.66 26.57 8.85
N ALA A 256 4.40 26.97 9.07
CA ALA A 256 3.28 26.03 9.19
C ALA A 256 2.94 25.30 7.89
N GLU A 257 3.15 25.90 6.71
CA GLU A 257 2.95 25.23 5.41
C GLU A 257 4.02 24.14 5.22
N TYR A 258 5.27 24.44 5.58
CA TYR A 258 6.37 23.46 5.59
C TYR A 258 6.11 22.29 6.54
N ARG A 259 5.60 22.57 7.74
CA ARG A 259 5.21 21.50 8.68
C ARG A 259 4.17 20.55 8.07
N LYS A 260 3.13 21.08 7.40
CA LYS A 260 2.11 20.25 6.72
C LYS A 260 2.68 19.41 5.58
N TYR A 261 3.66 19.96 4.86
CA TYR A 261 4.41 19.21 3.87
C TYR A 261 5.16 18.04 4.52
N LEU A 262 5.90 18.27 5.62
CA LEU A 262 6.58 17.21 6.35
C LEU A 262 5.61 16.13 6.87
N GLU A 263 4.49 16.53 7.46
CA GLU A 263 3.44 15.60 7.88
C GLU A 263 2.97 14.72 6.71
N SER A 264 2.75 15.30 5.53
CA SER A 264 2.39 14.52 4.33
C SER A 264 3.47 13.54 3.88
N VAL A 265 4.75 13.92 3.97
CA VAL A 265 5.88 13.03 3.62
C VAL A 265 5.99 11.89 4.63
N VAL A 266 5.90 12.20 5.93
CA VAL A 266 5.95 11.19 7.00
C VAL A 266 4.79 10.22 6.86
N ASP A 267 3.57 10.71 6.67
CA ASP A 267 2.37 9.87 6.54
C ASP A 267 2.52 8.92 5.34
N TYR A 268 2.92 9.44 4.18
CA TYR A 268 3.17 8.61 2.98
C TYR A 268 4.23 7.55 3.23
N LEU A 269 5.41 7.94 3.73
CA LEU A 269 6.52 7.00 3.96
C LEU A 269 6.15 5.97 5.03
N HIS A 270 5.43 6.37 6.08
CA HIS A 270 4.95 5.48 7.12
C HIS A 270 4.03 4.40 6.56
N GLU A 271 2.99 4.80 5.82
CA GLU A 271 2.05 3.86 5.21
C GLU A 271 2.73 2.97 4.17
N PHE A 272 3.62 3.53 3.35
CA PHE A 272 4.40 2.76 2.39
C PHE A 272 5.26 1.69 3.09
N ILE A 273 6.01 2.05 4.14
CA ILE A 273 6.86 1.11 4.88
C ILE A 273 6.03 0.03 5.56
N ARG A 274 4.86 0.36 6.12
CA ARG A 274 3.93 -0.65 6.68
C ARG A 274 3.49 -1.67 5.64
N ARG A 275 3.31 -1.26 4.39
CA ARG A 275 2.92 -2.14 3.29
C ARG A 275 4.08 -2.99 2.79
N ILE A 276 5.29 -2.45 2.66
CA ILE A 276 6.45 -3.21 2.15
C ILE A 276 7.17 -4.07 3.20
N LYS A 277 7.03 -3.72 4.49
CA LYS A 277 7.72 -4.38 5.62
C LYS A 277 6.75 -4.59 6.79
N PRO A 278 5.65 -5.37 6.62
CA PRO A 278 4.61 -5.53 7.65
C PRO A 278 5.08 -6.24 8.93
N LEU A 279 6.20 -6.97 8.85
CA LEU A 279 6.83 -7.65 9.99
C LEU A 279 7.77 -6.73 10.81
N TYR A 280 8.06 -5.53 10.31
CA TYR A 280 8.93 -4.58 11.00
C TYR A 280 8.12 -3.74 12.00
N ASP A 281 8.57 -3.71 13.26
CA ASP A 281 7.95 -2.94 14.32
C ASP A 281 8.29 -1.45 14.20
N LEU A 282 7.49 -0.74 13.39
CA LEU A 282 7.62 0.70 13.19
C LEU A 282 7.35 1.51 14.45
N ASP A 283 6.46 1.04 15.33
CA ASP A 283 6.14 1.75 16.57
C ASP A 283 7.36 1.82 17.48
N LYS A 284 8.08 0.70 17.61
CA LYS A 284 9.36 0.67 18.31
C LYS A 284 10.40 1.57 17.64
N GLU A 285 10.43 1.63 16.32
CA GLU A 285 11.36 2.50 15.61
C GLU A 285 11.06 3.98 15.86
N TYR A 286 9.78 4.40 15.90
CA TYR A 286 9.44 5.77 16.30
C TYR A 286 9.88 6.11 17.72
N VAL A 287 9.80 5.16 18.65
CA VAL A 287 10.32 5.36 20.01
C VAL A 287 11.83 5.56 20.00
N ASN A 288 12.56 4.81 19.17
CA ASN A 288 14.01 4.99 18.99
C ASN A 288 14.33 6.36 18.37
N ILE A 289 13.61 6.75 17.31
CA ILE A 289 13.78 8.06 16.64
C ILE A 289 13.57 9.20 17.62
N GLU A 290 12.51 9.16 18.44
CA GLU A 290 12.22 10.21 19.42
C GLU A 290 13.30 10.26 20.51
N ALA A 291 13.81 9.11 20.98
CA ALA A 291 14.87 9.06 21.97
C ALA A 291 16.20 9.64 21.44
N GLU A 292 16.58 9.28 20.21
CA GLU A 292 17.76 9.83 19.54
C GLU A 292 17.60 11.32 19.25
N PHE A 293 16.44 11.73 18.74
CA PHE A 293 16.09 13.13 18.50
C PHE A 293 16.19 13.94 19.79
N GLN A 294 15.58 13.48 20.88
CA GLN A 294 15.61 14.19 22.16
C GLN A 294 17.05 14.39 22.65
N THR A 295 17.89 13.36 22.52
CA THR A 295 19.33 13.44 22.86
C THR A 295 20.05 14.48 21.99
N GLN A 296 19.83 14.46 20.67
CA GLN A 296 20.44 15.42 19.74
C GLN A 296 19.92 16.84 19.95
N TRP A 297 18.64 16.99 20.29
CA TRP A 297 17.99 18.27 20.54
C TRP A 297 18.52 18.94 21.81
N GLU A 298 18.62 18.20 22.91
CA GLU A 298 19.20 18.67 24.17
C GLU A 298 20.67 19.07 24.00
N ASN A 299 21.43 18.26 23.25
CA ASN A 299 22.82 18.53 22.92
C ASN A 299 22.96 19.66 21.88
N GLY A 300 21.90 20.00 21.16
CA GLY A 300 21.91 21.02 20.10
C GLY A 300 22.75 20.65 18.90
N THR A 301 22.86 19.36 18.64
CA THR A 301 23.61 18.78 17.51
C THR A 301 22.67 18.37 16.37
N PHE A 302 21.36 18.61 16.52
CA PHE A 302 20.37 18.23 15.50
C PHE A 302 20.56 19.05 14.21
N PRO A 303 20.71 18.40 13.03
CA PRO A 303 20.96 19.07 11.76
C PRO A 303 19.90 20.12 11.39
N GLY A 304 20.30 21.23 10.78
CA GLY A 304 19.36 22.30 10.37
C GLY A 304 18.79 23.15 11.52
N TRP A 305 19.13 22.83 12.78
CA TRP A 305 18.67 23.55 13.98
C TRP A 305 19.85 23.94 14.88
N PRO A 306 20.72 24.87 14.44
CA PRO A 306 21.86 25.28 15.24
C PRO A 306 21.41 25.89 16.58
N LYS A 307 22.11 25.54 17.67
CA LYS A 307 21.98 26.27 18.95
C LYS A 307 22.30 27.73 18.68
N GLU A 308 21.40 28.63 19.09
CA GLU A 308 21.60 30.06 18.95
C GLU A 308 22.84 30.48 19.76
N ALA A 309 24.00 30.58 19.08
CA ALA A 309 25.25 31.08 19.65
C ALA A 309 25.13 32.51 20.20
N GLY A 310 24.01 33.20 19.91
CA GLY A 310 23.72 34.55 20.34
C GLY A 310 23.32 34.72 21.80
N SER A 311 22.88 33.67 22.53
CA SER A 311 22.37 33.88 23.90
C SER A 311 23.49 34.09 24.94
N ALA A 312 24.63 33.42 24.78
CA ALA A 312 25.75 33.58 25.73
C ALA A 312 26.39 34.98 25.65
N LEU A 313 26.54 35.57 24.46
CA LEU A 313 27.18 36.89 24.30
C LEU A 313 26.23 38.09 24.46
N THR A 314 24.90 37.88 24.30
CA THR A 314 23.91 38.96 24.43
C THR A 314 23.28 39.04 25.82
N HIS A 315 23.32 37.96 26.62
CA HIS A 315 22.79 37.94 27.98
C HIS A 315 23.84 37.91 29.09
N ALA A 316 25.06 37.43 28.83
CA ALA A 316 26.17 37.53 29.78
C ALA A 316 27.13 38.63 29.32
N GLY A 317 26.89 39.85 29.79
CA GLY A 317 27.88 40.91 29.65
C GLY A 317 29.21 40.56 30.33
N ALA A 318 30.31 41.15 29.89
CA ALA A 318 31.60 40.96 30.55
C ALA A 318 31.70 41.86 31.81
N HIS A 319 32.04 41.26 32.96
CA HIS A 319 32.24 42.02 34.20
C HIS A 319 33.41 43.00 34.03
N LEU A 320 33.18 44.27 34.30
CA LEU A 320 34.20 45.32 34.29
C LEU A 320 34.53 45.67 35.74
N ASP A 321 35.80 45.60 36.12
CA ASP A 321 36.23 46.07 37.43
C ASP A 321 36.21 47.60 37.47
N LEU A 322 35.32 48.16 38.30
CA LEU A 322 35.13 49.59 38.45
C LEU A 322 36.12 50.19 39.46
N SER A 323 36.87 49.37 40.21
CA SER A 323 37.84 49.84 41.22
C SER A 323 38.91 50.74 40.60
N ALA A 324 39.35 50.42 39.38
CA ALA A 324 40.40 51.09 38.62
C ALA A 324 40.02 52.47 38.05
N PHE A 325 38.75 52.89 38.12
CA PHE A 325 38.27 54.14 37.53
C PHE A 325 37.88 55.16 38.59
N SER A 326 38.41 56.38 38.50
CA SER A 326 38.23 57.45 39.49
C SER A 326 37.00 58.30 39.21
N THR A 327 36.65 58.44 37.92
CA THR A 327 35.53 59.26 37.43
C THR A 327 34.73 58.53 36.35
N TRP A 328 33.51 58.99 36.10
CA TRP A 328 32.66 58.42 35.05
C TRP A 328 33.15 58.83 33.64
N GLU A 329 33.89 59.93 33.49
CA GLU A 329 34.50 60.32 32.20
C GLU A 329 35.56 59.31 31.73
N GLU A 330 36.31 58.71 32.66
CA GLU A 330 37.26 57.63 32.34
C GLU A 330 36.54 56.38 31.82
N LEU A 331 35.36 56.06 32.35
CA LEU A 331 34.52 54.97 31.83
C LEU A 331 33.91 55.29 30.47
N ALA A 332 33.53 56.56 30.22
CA ALA A 332 33.03 57.02 28.93
C ALA A 332 34.07 56.79 27.81
N SER A 333 35.36 56.94 28.11
CA SER A 333 36.45 56.73 27.15
C SER A 333 36.59 55.27 26.65
N LEU A 334 35.99 54.29 27.36
CA LEU A 334 35.99 52.87 26.95
C LEU A 334 35.07 52.57 25.76
N GLY A 335 34.22 53.52 25.39
CA GLY A 335 33.33 53.40 24.24
C GLY A 335 32.02 52.66 24.53
N LEU A 336 31.09 52.80 23.59
CA LEU A 336 29.68 52.42 23.76
C LEU A 336 29.48 50.91 23.96
N ASP A 337 30.26 50.09 23.26
CA ASP A 337 30.12 48.63 23.27
C ASP A 337 30.62 48.01 24.58
N ARG A 338 31.72 48.55 25.16
CA ARG A 338 32.26 48.08 26.43
C ARG A 338 31.32 48.42 27.59
N LEU A 339 30.76 49.64 27.59
CA LEU A 339 29.77 50.07 28.58
C LEU A 339 28.46 49.28 28.47
N LYS A 340 28.00 49.01 27.26
CA LYS A 340 26.82 48.15 27.02
C LYS A 340 27.05 46.74 27.56
N SER A 341 28.22 46.15 27.29
CA SER A 341 28.59 44.83 27.82
C SER A 341 28.60 44.81 29.35
N ALA A 342 29.25 45.77 30.00
CA ALA A 342 29.31 45.83 31.46
C ALA A 342 27.94 46.08 32.13
N LEU A 343 27.08 46.92 31.53
CA LEU A 343 25.72 47.13 32.01
C LEU A 343 24.82 45.89 31.86
N MET A 344 24.98 45.14 30.77
CA MET A 344 24.29 43.85 30.58
C MET A 344 24.76 42.81 31.60
N ALA A 345 26.05 42.79 31.95
CA ALA A 345 26.63 41.89 32.96
C ALA A 345 25.97 42.06 34.34
N LEU A 346 25.59 43.31 34.66
CA LEU A 346 24.92 43.69 35.91
C LEU A 346 23.38 43.70 35.80
N GLY A 347 22.79 43.30 34.66
CA GLY A 347 21.35 43.29 34.45
C GLY A 347 20.69 44.68 34.39
N LEU A 348 21.45 45.73 34.08
CA LEU A 348 21.01 47.12 34.09
C LEU A 348 20.57 47.60 32.70
N LYS A 349 19.75 48.66 32.68
CA LYS A 349 19.29 49.29 31.44
C LYS A 349 20.48 49.83 30.62
N CYS A 350 20.52 49.45 29.34
CA CYS A 350 21.57 49.82 28.39
C CYS A 350 21.20 50.97 27.44
N GLY A 351 20.05 51.63 27.63
CA GLY A 351 19.61 52.78 26.83
C GLY A 351 20.24 54.10 27.31
N GLY A 352 20.18 55.12 26.46
CA GLY A 352 20.72 56.45 26.74
C GLY A 352 22.03 56.77 26.00
N THR A 353 22.52 58.00 26.20
CA THR A 353 23.80 58.46 25.64
C THR A 353 24.99 57.74 26.26
N LEU A 354 26.18 57.92 25.69
CA LEU A 354 27.41 57.29 26.17
C LEU A 354 27.73 57.73 27.61
N GLU A 355 27.50 59.02 27.93
CA GLU A 355 27.67 59.60 29.25
C GLU A 355 26.68 59.01 30.27
N GLU A 356 25.40 58.89 29.90
CA GLU A 356 24.36 58.32 30.76
C GLU A 356 24.65 56.84 31.10
N ARG A 357 25.22 56.09 30.15
CA ARG A 357 25.64 54.70 30.38
C ARG A 357 26.84 54.61 31.30
N ALA A 358 27.84 55.48 31.11
CA ALA A 358 29.03 55.55 31.96
C ALA A 358 28.67 55.96 33.40
N GLN A 359 27.81 56.97 33.57
CA GLN A 359 27.31 57.39 34.88
C GLN A 359 26.50 56.30 35.58
N ARG A 360 25.64 55.59 34.84
CA ARG A 360 24.86 54.46 35.38
C ARG A 360 25.75 53.32 35.82
N LEU A 361 26.77 52.96 35.04
CA LEU A 361 27.75 51.94 35.40
C LEU A 361 28.65 52.40 36.57
N PHE A 362 29.03 53.68 36.62
CA PHE A 362 29.82 54.21 37.75
C PHE A 362 29.01 54.23 39.04
N SER A 363 27.71 54.50 38.98
CA SER A 363 26.82 54.54 40.13
C SER A 363 26.67 53.20 40.87
N THR A 364 27.08 52.10 40.23
CA THR A 364 27.10 50.75 40.81
C THR A 364 28.44 50.37 41.43
N LYS A 365 29.46 51.25 41.37
CA LYS A 365 30.77 51.04 42.01
C LYS A 365 30.60 50.87 43.53
N GLY A 366 30.97 49.70 44.05
CA GLY A 366 30.94 49.39 45.48
C GLY A 366 29.55 49.06 46.05
N LYS A 367 28.52 48.88 45.20
CA LYS A 367 27.16 48.49 45.63
C LYS A 367 26.81 47.10 45.12
N THR A 368 26.22 46.29 46.00
CA THR A 368 25.75 44.92 45.69
C THR A 368 24.25 44.86 45.37
N GLU A 369 23.48 45.90 45.70
CA GLU A 369 22.04 46.00 45.44
C GLU A 369 21.72 47.25 44.63
N PHE A 370 20.82 47.11 43.64
CA PHE A 370 20.46 48.17 42.70
C PHE A 370 18.97 48.48 42.76
N ASP A 371 18.61 49.76 42.59
CA ASP A 371 17.22 50.18 42.54
C ASP A 371 16.46 49.48 41.41
N ALA A 372 15.24 49.01 41.70
CA ALA A 372 14.37 48.33 40.73
C ALA A 372 14.04 49.17 39.47
N SER A 373 14.29 50.48 39.50
CA SER A 373 14.18 51.39 38.36
C SER A 373 15.33 51.24 37.36
N LEU A 374 16.51 50.82 37.80
CA LEU A 374 17.73 50.67 36.98
C LEU A 374 17.85 49.29 36.33
N ILE A 375 17.16 48.29 36.89
CA ILE A 375 17.11 46.92 36.37
C ILE A 375 16.35 46.87 35.04
N ALA A 376 16.89 46.14 34.08
CA ALA A 376 16.23 45.90 32.80
C ALA A 376 15.00 44.99 32.99
N LYS A 377 13.78 45.54 32.83
CA LYS A 377 12.54 44.74 32.85
C LYS A 377 12.40 44.00 31.51
N THR A 378 12.46 42.66 31.51
CA THR A 378 11.99 41.86 30.37
C THR A 378 10.47 41.97 30.23
N LYS A 379 9.94 42.28 29.04
CA LYS A 379 8.50 42.45 28.83
C LYS A 379 7.75 41.14 29.17
N PRO A 380 6.66 41.18 29.96
CA PRO A 380 5.99 39.98 30.49
C PRO A 380 5.28 39.07 29.44
N GLY A 381 5.32 39.38 28.14
CA GLY A 381 4.83 38.50 27.06
C GLY A 381 5.93 37.92 26.15
N GLN A 382 7.18 38.34 26.33
CA GLN A 382 8.27 37.95 25.42
C GLN A 382 8.82 36.55 25.75
N LYS A 383 8.78 36.15 27.04
CA LYS A 383 9.15 34.79 27.48
C LYS A 383 8.16 33.72 26.99
N SER A 384 6.86 34.00 27.04
CA SER A 384 5.82 33.05 26.58
C SER A 384 5.84 32.85 25.06
N GLY A 385 6.10 33.91 24.29
CA GLY A 385 6.29 33.81 22.84
C GLY A 385 7.50 32.95 22.47
N HIS A 386 8.65 33.18 23.12
CA HIS A 386 9.86 32.39 22.89
C HIS A 386 9.70 30.90 23.24
N LEU A 387 9.01 30.59 24.34
CA LEU A 387 8.70 29.19 24.70
C LEU A 387 7.79 28.52 23.65
N LYS A 388 6.76 29.24 23.17
CA LYS A 388 5.86 28.72 22.13
C LYS A 388 6.56 28.52 20.79
N ASP A 389 7.45 29.43 20.42
CA ASP A 389 8.25 29.30 19.20
C ASP A 389 9.28 28.18 19.31
N HIS A 390 9.91 28.00 20.48
CA HIS A 390 10.79 26.87 20.76
C HIS A 390 10.05 25.54 20.63
N GLU A 391 8.85 25.42 21.21
CA GLU A 391 8.02 24.21 21.12
C GLU A 391 7.59 23.93 19.68
N ARG A 392 7.16 24.97 18.95
CA ARG A 392 6.84 24.85 17.52
C ARG A 392 8.04 24.35 16.73
N ASN A 393 9.21 24.94 16.94
CA ASN A 393 10.43 24.56 16.24
C ASN A 393 10.84 23.12 16.58
N LYS A 394 10.75 22.73 17.86
CA LYS A 394 10.99 21.36 18.31
C LYS A 394 10.06 20.37 17.62
N SER A 395 8.77 20.70 17.50
CA SER A 395 7.78 19.84 16.81
C SER A 395 8.10 19.65 15.32
N ILE A 396 8.61 20.69 14.64
CA ILE A 396 9.04 20.57 13.24
C ILE A 396 10.30 19.72 13.15
N ALA A 397 11.30 19.99 14.00
CA ALA A 397 12.54 19.21 14.04
C ALA A 397 12.31 17.72 14.31
N ALA A 398 11.34 17.37 15.16
CA ALA A 398 10.95 15.99 15.41
C ALA A 398 10.40 15.31 14.14
N LEU A 399 9.57 16.01 13.35
CA LEU A 399 9.11 15.50 12.05
C LEU A 399 10.27 15.34 11.06
N GLU A 400 11.24 16.25 11.05
CA GLU A 400 12.43 16.10 10.20
C GLU A 400 13.25 14.87 10.58
N ALA A 401 13.40 14.57 11.87
CA ALA A 401 14.06 13.37 12.36
C ALA A 401 13.36 12.10 11.84
N GLN A 402 12.03 12.09 11.85
CA GLN A 402 11.23 11.00 11.29
C GLN A 402 11.46 10.87 9.78
N VAL A 403 11.41 11.97 9.02
CA VAL A 403 11.67 11.93 7.56
C VAL A 403 13.06 11.36 7.27
N TYR A 404 14.11 11.80 7.98
CA TYR A 404 15.46 11.28 7.76
C TYR A 404 15.52 9.76 7.95
N LYS A 405 14.91 9.23 9.02
CA LYS A 405 14.96 7.80 9.30
C LYS A 405 14.09 6.98 8.36
N LEU A 406 12.88 7.46 8.05
CA LEU A 406 11.99 6.77 7.11
C LEU A 406 12.55 6.80 5.68
N ALA A 407 13.17 7.89 5.25
CA ALA A 407 13.82 8.00 3.95
C ALA A 407 15.01 7.03 3.81
N ASP A 408 15.79 6.84 4.87
CA ASP A 408 16.86 5.82 4.95
C ASP A 408 16.29 4.40 4.77
N MET A 409 15.14 4.10 5.39
CA MET A 409 14.50 2.78 5.27
C MET A 409 13.98 2.44 3.86
N VAL A 410 13.75 3.46 3.02
CA VAL A 410 13.27 3.33 1.62
C VAL A 410 14.32 3.77 0.59
N SER A 411 15.60 3.80 0.96
CA SER A 411 16.69 4.23 0.08
C SER A 411 16.74 3.46 -1.24
N ASP A 412 16.44 2.16 -1.19
CA ASP A 412 16.47 1.27 -2.34
C ASP A 412 15.32 1.58 -3.30
N GLN A 413 14.09 1.74 -2.77
CA GLN A 413 12.92 2.14 -3.55
C GLN A 413 13.10 3.54 -4.13
N ARG A 414 13.71 4.45 -3.39
CA ARG A 414 14.07 5.79 -3.86
C ARG A 414 15.02 5.73 -5.06
N ALA A 415 16.08 4.94 -4.98
CA ALA A 415 17.01 4.76 -6.09
C ALA A 415 16.33 4.15 -7.32
N ALA A 416 15.51 3.10 -7.12
CA ALA A 416 14.73 2.47 -8.19
C ALA A 416 13.75 3.46 -8.85
N THR A 417 13.13 4.35 -8.06
CA THR A 417 12.22 5.40 -8.54
C THR A 417 12.97 6.41 -9.39
N GLN A 418 14.14 6.87 -8.95
CA GLN A 418 14.97 7.81 -9.72
C GLN A 418 15.37 7.22 -11.08
N GLU A 419 15.82 5.97 -11.10
CA GLU A 419 16.17 5.29 -12.34
C GLU A 419 14.95 5.15 -13.27
N ASN A 420 13.79 4.78 -12.71
CA ASN A 420 12.55 4.64 -13.47
C ASN A 420 12.11 5.97 -14.11
N VAL A 421 12.15 7.07 -13.35
CA VAL A 421 11.81 8.40 -13.83
C VAL A 421 12.77 8.86 -14.93
N GLN A 422 14.08 8.67 -14.73
CA GLN A 422 15.09 9.00 -15.76
C GLN A 422 14.87 8.19 -17.04
N ARG A 423 14.57 6.89 -16.91
CA ARG A 423 14.25 6.01 -18.04
C ARG A 423 12.99 6.47 -18.78
N LYS A 424 11.91 6.82 -18.07
CA LYS A 424 10.67 7.37 -18.66
C LYS A 424 10.94 8.71 -19.36
N GLN A 425 11.77 9.59 -18.79
CA GLN A 425 12.11 10.88 -19.36
C GLN A 425 12.95 10.78 -20.64
N ALA A 426 13.87 9.82 -20.73
CA ALA A 426 14.74 9.63 -21.89
C ALA A 426 14.03 9.04 -23.14
N ARG A 427 12.80 8.53 -22.98
CA ARG A 427 12.00 7.92 -24.07
C ARG A 427 11.34 8.98 -24.96
N THR A 428 11.20 8.65 -26.25
CA THR A 428 10.43 9.46 -27.20
C THR A 428 8.92 9.32 -26.97
N GLU A 429 8.12 10.29 -27.44
CA GLU A 429 6.68 10.40 -27.11
C GLU A 429 5.87 9.13 -27.42
N GLY A 430 6.21 8.39 -28.49
CA GLY A 430 5.56 7.11 -28.83
C GLY A 430 6.00 5.91 -27.98
N GLU A 431 7.20 5.94 -27.38
CA GLU A 431 7.73 4.87 -26.52
C GLU A 431 7.30 5.02 -25.05
N ARG A 432 6.74 6.17 -24.68
CA ARG A 432 6.17 6.40 -23.34
C ARG A 432 4.82 5.69 -23.18
N ASP A 433 3.95 5.80 -24.19
CA ASP A 433 2.64 5.12 -24.21
C ASP A 433 2.77 3.59 -24.19
N ASP A 434 3.68 3.02 -24.99
CA ASP A 434 3.93 1.56 -25.00
C ASP A 434 4.44 1.05 -23.64
N SER A 435 5.12 1.90 -22.86
CA SER A 435 5.67 1.47 -21.57
C SER A 435 4.69 1.50 -20.40
N ASP A 436 3.69 2.38 -20.41
CA ASP A 436 2.62 2.32 -19.43
C ASP A 436 1.74 1.09 -19.69
N VAL A 437 1.65 0.64 -20.96
CA VAL A 437 1.04 -0.65 -21.35
C VAL A 437 1.93 -1.84 -20.97
N GLU A 438 3.25 -1.79 -21.16
CA GLU A 438 4.16 -2.86 -20.73
C GLU A 438 4.29 -2.99 -19.21
N VAL A 439 4.21 -1.91 -18.43
CA VAL A 439 4.15 -2.01 -16.96
C VAL A 439 2.87 -2.72 -16.52
N SER A 440 1.73 -2.42 -17.15
CA SER A 440 0.47 -3.12 -16.91
C SER A 440 0.48 -4.58 -17.41
N ALA A 441 1.16 -4.87 -18.52
CA ALA A 441 1.23 -6.21 -19.11
C ALA A 441 2.29 -7.12 -18.46
N SER A 442 3.43 -6.56 -18.03
CA SER A 442 4.47 -7.31 -17.30
C SER A 442 4.08 -7.64 -15.86
N GLU A 443 3.02 -7.02 -15.32
CA GLU A 443 2.36 -7.48 -14.09
C GLU A 443 1.48 -8.73 -14.31
N SER A 444 1.11 -9.04 -15.56
CA SER A 444 0.32 -10.23 -15.90
C SER A 444 1.16 -11.41 -16.43
N GLU A 445 2.43 -11.20 -16.78
CA GLU A 445 3.33 -12.26 -17.25
C GLU A 445 4.31 -12.68 -16.17
N GLY A 446 3.80 -13.42 -15.18
CA GLY A 446 4.61 -14.46 -14.54
C GLY A 446 4.93 -15.52 -15.59
N GLU A 447 6.22 -15.79 -15.79
CA GLU A 447 6.75 -16.78 -16.74
C GLU A 447 5.89 -18.05 -16.80
N ASP A 448 5.23 -18.22 -17.94
CA ASP A 448 4.40 -19.35 -18.31
C ASP A 448 5.30 -20.57 -18.60
N THR A 449 5.87 -21.16 -17.54
CA THR A 449 6.49 -22.48 -17.60
C THR A 449 6.15 -23.31 -16.36
N GLU A 450 5.32 -24.32 -16.61
CA GLU A 450 4.97 -25.47 -15.76
C GLU A 450 3.90 -25.27 -14.68
N ASP A 451 2.63 -25.15 -15.09
CA ASP A 451 1.63 -26.18 -14.75
C ASP A 451 0.37 -26.04 -15.63
N VAL A 452 0.25 -26.87 -16.66
CA VAL A 452 -0.98 -26.96 -17.47
C VAL A 452 -2.05 -27.64 -16.61
N PRO A 453 -3.19 -26.97 -16.30
CA PRO A 453 -4.24 -27.55 -15.48
C PRO A 453 -4.73 -28.89 -16.07
N TYR A 454 -4.85 -29.92 -15.22
CA TYR A 454 -5.29 -31.26 -15.62
C TYR A 454 -6.64 -31.20 -16.36
N ASN A 455 -6.57 -31.38 -17.68
CA ASN A 455 -7.69 -31.29 -18.62
C ASN A 455 -8.03 -32.68 -19.17
N PRO A 456 -8.84 -33.48 -18.46
CA PRO A 456 -9.08 -34.90 -18.79
C PRO A 456 -9.80 -35.13 -20.13
N LYS A 457 -10.24 -34.07 -20.83
CA LYS A 457 -10.87 -34.14 -22.16
C LYS A 457 -10.19 -33.28 -23.23
N ASN A 458 -9.02 -32.68 -22.94
CA ASN A 458 -8.23 -31.85 -23.88
C ASN A 458 -9.05 -30.80 -24.65
N LEU A 459 -10.05 -30.19 -23.99
CA LEU A 459 -10.85 -29.10 -24.55
C LEU A 459 -10.05 -27.78 -24.49
N PRO A 460 -10.06 -26.94 -25.54
CA PRO A 460 -9.41 -25.63 -25.50
C PRO A 460 -9.95 -24.79 -24.35
N LEU A 461 -9.06 -24.05 -23.71
CA LEU A 461 -9.37 -23.13 -22.63
C LEU A 461 -10.00 -21.86 -23.24
N GLY A 462 -11.03 -21.35 -22.60
CA GLY A 462 -11.60 -20.05 -22.95
C GLY A 462 -10.64 -18.92 -22.58
N TRP A 463 -11.04 -17.69 -22.88
CA TRP A 463 -10.40 -16.48 -22.37
C TRP A 463 -10.47 -16.35 -20.83
N ASP A 464 -11.24 -17.23 -20.19
CA ASP A 464 -11.45 -17.36 -18.75
C ASP A 464 -10.60 -18.49 -18.10
N GLY A 465 -9.70 -19.12 -18.86
CA GLY A 465 -8.85 -20.21 -18.36
C GLY A 465 -9.63 -21.48 -17.97
N LYS A 466 -10.92 -21.59 -18.30
CA LYS A 466 -11.73 -22.80 -18.04
C LYS A 466 -11.93 -23.60 -19.33
N PRO A 467 -12.06 -24.94 -19.26
CA PRO A 467 -12.36 -25.75 -20.44
C PRO A 467 -13.70 -25.31 -21.05
N ILE A 468 -13.67 -24.87 -22.32
CA ILE A 468 -14.86 -24.40 -23.04
C ILE A 468 -15.92 -25.52 -23.05
N PRO A 469 -17.21 -25.22 -22.78
CA PRO A 469 -18.27 -26.21 -22.84
C PRO A 469 -18.27 -27.01 -24.16
N TYR A 470 -18.39 -28.34 -24.08
CA TYR A 470 -18.22 -29.26 -25.23
C TYR A 470 -19.11 -28.95 -26.44
N TRP A 471 -20.33 -28.45 -26.21
CA TRP A 471 -21.23 -28.04 -27.28
C TRP A 471 -20.75 -26.78 -28.00
N LEU A 472 -20.14 -25.84 -27.28
CA LEU A 472 -19.59 -24.60 -27.82
C LEU A 472 -18.29 -24.88 -28.60
N TYR A 473 -17.49 -25.83 -28.10
CA TYR A 473 -16.34 -26.39 -28.81
C TYR A 473 -16.71 -27.02 -30.16
N LYS A 474 -17.81 -27.78 -30.22
CA LYS A 474 -18.35 -28.32 -31.49
C LYS A 474 -19.02 -27.27 -32.36
N LEU A 475 -19.73 -26.31 -31.78
CA LEU A 475 -20.45 -25.25 -32.51
C LEU A 475 -19.50 -24.34 -33.28
N HIS A 476 -18.37 -23.96 -32.67
CA HIS A 476 -17.35 -23.12 -33.30
C HIS A 476 -16.33 -23.91 -34.13
N GLY A 477 -16.50 -25.22 -34.28
CA GLY A 477 -15.62 -26.07 -35.08
C GLY A 477 -14.20 -26.19 -34.52
N LEU A 478 -13.96 -25.85 -33.26
CA LEU A 478 -12.65 -25.90 -32.59
C LEU A 478 -12.10 -27.34 -32.48
N ASN A 479 -12.95 -28.34 -32.70
CA ASN A 479 -12.60 -29.76 -32.79
C ASN A 479 -11.99 -30.18 -34.14
N ILE A 480 -11.91 -29.27 -35.10
CA ILE A 480 -11.36 -29.51 -36.42
C ILE A 480 -10.00 -28.80 -36.48
N SER A 481 -8.94 -29.58 -36.64
CA SER A 481 -7.57 -29.07 -36.76
C SER A 481 -7.22 -28.85 -38.22
N TYR A 482 -6.64 -27.68 -38.53
CA TYR A 482 -6.10 -27.33 -39.83
C TYR A 482 -4.59 -27.08 -39.67
N ASN A 483 -3.79 -27.53 -40.63
CA ASN A 483 -2.34 -27.33 -40.60
C ASN A 483 -1.93 -26.35 -41.70
N CYS A 484 -0.97 -25.47 -41.40
CA CYS A 484 -0.37 -24.57 -42.39
C CYS A 484 1.13 -24.89 -42.53
N GLU A 485 1.54 -25.36 -43.71
CA GLU A 485 2.92 -25.74 -44.00
C GLU A 485 3.85 -24.52 -44.00
N ILE A 486 3.40 -23.40 -44.57
CA ILE A 486 4.13 -22.11 -44.63
C ILE A 486 4.48 -21.58 -43.22
N CYS A 487 3.68 -21.93 -42.20
CA CYS A 487 3.94 -21.58 -40.79
C CYS A 487 4.79 -22.62 -40.04
N GLY A 488 5.52 -23.50 -40.74
CA GLY A 488 6.26 -24.60 -40.12
C GLY A 488 5.38 -25.77 -39.70
N ASN A 489 4.35 -26.08 -40.51
CA ASN A 489 3.33 -27.11 -40.25
C ASN A 489 2.56 -26.91 -38.92
N PHE A 490 2.36 -25.66 -38.52
CA PHE A 490 1.66 -25.30 -37.30
C PHE A 490 0.17 -25.63 -37.39
N THR A 491 -0.38 -26.23 -36.32
CA THR A 491 -1.78 -26.66 -36.25
C THR A 491 -2.66 -25.57 -35.62
N TYR A 492 -3.66 -25.12 -36.36
CA TYR A 492 -4.71 -24.22 -35.90
C TYR A 492 -6.00 -24.99 -35.58
N LYS A 493 -6.62 -24.69 -34.45
CA LYS A 493 -7.89 -25.30 -34.05
C LYS A 493 -9.06 -24.41 -34.47
N GLY A 494 -9.87 -24.93 -35.38
CA GLY A 494 -11.09 -24.30 -35.85
C GLY A 494 -10.90 -23.37 -37.06
N PRO A 495 -11.95 -23.27 -37.90
CA PRO A 495 -11.87 -22.58 -39.19
C PRO A 495 -11.68 -21.07 -39.04
N LYS A 496 -12.23 -20.45 -37.98
CA LYS A 496 -12.10 -18.99 -37.75
C LYS A 496 -10.67 -18.60 -37.37
N ALA A 497 -10.02 -19.37 -36.50
CA ALA A 497 -8.61 -19.16 -36.15
C ALA A 497 -7.72 -19.39 -37.38
N PHE A 498 -8.02 -20.44 -38.16
CA PHE A 498 -7.34 -20.73 -39.40
C PHE A 498 -7.61 -19.70 -40.52
N GLN A 499 -8.68 -18.93 -40.51
CA GLN A 499 -8.82 -17.84 -41.48
C GLN A 499 -8.07 -16.58 -41.04
N ARG A 500 -8.03 -16.31 -39.73
CA ARG A 500 -7.33 -15.13 -39.20
C ARG A 500 -5.81 -15.22 -39.37
N HIS A 501 -5.24 -16.42 -39.27
CA HIS A 501 -3.78 -16.59 -39.29
C HIS A 501 -3.11 -16.10 -40.59
N PHE A 502 -3.81 -16.04 -41.72
CA PHE A 502 -3.26 -15.51 -42.98
C PHE A 502 -2.81 -14.04 -42.89
N ALA A 503 -3.45 -13.26 -42.00
CA ALA A 503 -3.10 -11.87 -41.72
C ALA A 503 -2.18 -11.71 -40.50
N GLU A 504 -1.87 -12.80 -39.79
CA GLU A 504 -1.03 -12.77 -38.59
C GLU A 504 0.47 -12.76 -38.96
N TRP A 505 1.28 -12.19 -38.07
CA TRP A 505 2.71 -11.98 -38.32
C TRP A 505 3.47 -13.25 -38.70
N ARG A 506 3.14 -14.40 -38.08
CA ARG A 506 3.82 -15.67 -38.33
C ARG A 506 3.66 -16.14 -39.78
N HIS A 507 2.45 -16.05 -40.33
CA HIS A 507 2.20 -16.41 -41.73
C HIS A 507 2.83 -15.40 -42.68
N ALA A 508 2.72 -14.10 -42.38
CA ALA A 508 3.37 -13.04 -43.15
C ALA A 508 4.90 -13.18 -43.19
N HIS A 509 5.51 -13.61 -42.09
CA HIS A 509 6.93 -13.88 -41.99
C HIS A 509 7.32 -15.13 -42.81
N GLY A 510 6.53 -16.21 -42.75
CA GLY A 510 6.72 -17.40 -43.58
C GLY A 510 6.69 -17.07 -45.08
N MET A 511 5.70 -16.29 -45.52
CA MET A 511 5.59 -15.80 -46.90
C MET A 511 6.79 -14.93 -47.32
N ARG A 512 7.26 -14.05 -46.42
CA ARG A 512 8.45 -13.23 -46.65
C ARG A 512 9.73 -14.06 -46.81
N CYS A 513 9.88 -15.13 -46.03
CA CYS A 513 11.00 -16.06 -46.16
C CYS A 513 10.98 -16.84 -47.48
N LEU A 514 9.79 -17.05 -48.05
CA LEU A 514 9.61 -17.63 -49.39
C LEU A 514 9.77 -16.60 -50.52
N GLY A 515 9.93 -15.31 -50.22
CA GLY A 515 10.04 -14.23 -51.20
C GLY A 515 8.70 -13.74 -51.76
N ILE A 516 7.56 -14.25 -51.27
CA ILE A 516 6.23 -13.96 -51.80
C ILE A 516 5.58 -12.81 -51.01
N PRO A 517 5.04 -11.77 -51.67
CA PRO A 517 4.34 -10.68 -50.98
C PRO A 517 3.00 -11.16 -50.41
N ASN A 518 2.78 -10.93 -49.10
CA ASN A 518 1.55 -11.34 -48.41
C ASN A 518 0.36 -10.44 -48.80
N THR A 519 -0.31 -10.78 -49.92
CA THR A 519 -1.47 -10.08 -50.46
C THR A 519 -2.71 -10.97 -50.40
N ALA A 520 -3.91 -10.38 -50.56
CA ALA A 520 -5.18 -11.12 -50.49
C ALA A 520 -5.30 -12.26 -51.53
N HIS A 521 -4.50 -12.24 -52.61
CA HIS A 521 -4.45 -13.29 -53.62
C HIS A 521 -3.94 -14.63 -53.08
N PHE A 522 -3.13 -14.61 -52.02
CA PHE A 522 -2.60 -15.80 -51.37
C PHE A 522 -3.43 -16.25 -50.16
N ALA A 523 -4.61 -15.65 -49.95
CA ALA A 523 -5.53 -16.09 -48.91
C ALA A 523 -5.97 -17.53 -49.17
N ASN A 524 -5.88 -18.38 -48.13
CA ASN A 524 -6.16 -19.83 -48.18
C ASN A 524 -5.07 -20.71 -48.79
N VAL A 525 -3.91 -20.15 -49.19
CA VAL A 525 -2.77 -20.96 -49.66
C VAL A 525 -1.96 -21.44 -48.46
N THR A 526 -1.82 -22.75 -48.29
CA THR A 526 -1.24 -23.32 -47.07
C THR A 526 -0.03 -24.21 -47.34
N GLN A 527 0.08 -24.75 -48.55
CA GLN A 527 1.23 -25.55 -48.98
C GLN A 527 2.28 -24.65 -49.64
N ILE A 528 3.55 -24.97 -49.41
CA ILE A 528 4.65 -24.18 -49.96
C ILE A 528 4.73 -24.34 -51.48
N GLU A 529 4.47 -25.55 -51.98
CA GLU A 529 4.48 -25.85 -53.42
C GLU A 529 3.43 -25.04 -54.19
N ASP A 530 2.21 -24.94 -53.65
CA ASP A 530 1.11 -24.16 -54.23
C ASP A 530 1.41 -22.65 -54.22
N ALA A 531 2.02 -22.15 -53.13
CA ALA A 531 2.41 -20.75 -53.03
C ALA A 531 3.45 -20.36 -54.08
N LEU A 532 4.45 -21.23 -54.31
CA LEU A 532 5.48 -21.03 -55.33
C LEU A 532 4.95 -21.22 -56.77
N ALA A 533 3.96 -22.10 -56.96
CA ALA A 533 3.30 -22.26 -58.26
C ALA A 533 2.48 -21.02 -58.66
N CYS A 534 1.82 -20.37 -57.68
CA CYS A 534 1.11 -19.10 -57.87
C CYS A 534 2.02 -17.90 -58.16
N GLU A 535 3.32 -17.97 -57.84
CA GLU A 535 4.30 -16.92 -58.16
C GLU A 535 4.53 -16.75 -59.69
N ARG A 536 4.04 -17.69 -60.51
CA ARG A 536 4.01 -17.56 -61.98
C ARG A 536 2.90 -16.67 -62.52
N TRP A 537 1.95 -16.23 -61.68
CA TRP A 537 0.88 -15.33 -62.07
C TRP A 537 1.45 -13.97 -62.43
N GLN A 538 1.27 -13.53 -63.69
CA GLN A 538 1.69 -12.22 -64.15
C GLN A 538 0.50 -11.26 -64.13
N PRO A 539 0.40 -10.33 -63.17
CA PRO A 539 -0.76 -9.45 -63.03
C PRO A 539 -1.05 -8.63 -64.29
N GLU A 540 -0.02 -8.26 -65.06
CA GLU A 540 -0.18 -7.47 -66.29
C GLU A 540 -0.83 -8.25 -67.45
N LEU A 541 -0.74 -9.58 -67.44
CA LEU A 541 -1.22 -10.46 -68.52
C LEU A 541 -2.48 -11.25 -68.13
N GLU A 542 -2.62 -11.60 -66.85
CA GLU A 542 -3.64 -12.55 -66.36
C GLU A 542 -4.71 -11.89 -65.46
N GLU A 543 -4.58 -10.60 -65.11
CA GLU A 543 -5.60 -9.86 -64.37
C GLU A 543 -6.71 -9.37 -65.32
N GLU A 544 -7.91 -9.91 -65.13
CA GLU A 544 -9.10 -9.68 -65.96
C GLU A 544 -10.04 -8.65 -65.31
N TYR A 545 -10.50 -7.68 -66.10
CA TYR A 545 -11.42 -6.61 -65.73
C TYR A 545 -12.70 -6.73 -66.57
N GLU A 546 -13.86 -6.57 -65.93
CA GLU A 546 -15.16 -6.52 -66.62
C GLU A 546 -15.52 -5.07 -66.98
N ASP A 547 -15.93 -4.86 -68.24
CA ASP A 547 -16.54 -3.61 -68.69
C ASP A 547 -18.00 -3.47 -68.23
N SER A 548 -18.59 -2.29 -68.46
CA SER A 548 -19.98 -1.98 -68.09
C SER A 548 -21.03 -2.85 -68.81
N LEU A 549 -20.63 -3.62 -69.83
CA LEU A 549 -21.46 -4.55 -70.59
C LEU A 549 -21.18 -6.02 -70.22
N GLY A 550 -20.29 -6.27 -69.26
CA GLY A 550 -19.94 -7.60 -68.77
C GLY A 550 -18.94 -8.37 -69.64
N ASN A 551 -18.19 -7.71 -70.51
CA ASN A 551 -17.12 -8.34 -71.27
C ASN A 551 -15.82 -8.34 -70.46
N VAL A 552 -15.14 -9.47 -70.44
CA VAL A 552 -13.91 -9.67 -69.68
C VAL A 552 -12.69 -9.35 -70.56
N VAL A 553 -11.88 -8.39 -70.15
CA VAL A 553 -10.66 -7.94 -70.86
C VAL A 553 -9.48 -7.85 -69.90
N ASN A 554 -8.26 -8.07 -70.39
CA ASN A 554 -7.08 -7.92 -69.53
C ASN A 554 -6.84 -6.46 -69.14
N LYS A 555 -6.16 -6.25 -68.01
CA LYS A 555 -5.89 -4.94 -67.40
C LYS A 555 -5.37 -3.87 -68.37
N LYS A 556 -4.42 -4.24 -69.24
CA LYS A 556 -3.84 -3.33 -70.22
C LYS A 556 -4.87 -2.87 -71.24
N THR A 557 -5.71 -3.78 -71.74
CA THR A 557 -6.77 -3.46 -72.70
C THR A 557 -7.87 -2.64 -72.02
N PHE A 558 -8.22 -2.95 -70.77
CA PHE A 558 -9.16 -2.17 -69.97
C PHE A 558 -8.67 -0.72 -69.79
N ASP A 559 -7.43 -0.52 -69.35
CA ASP A 559 -6.90 0.83 -69.14
C ASP A 559 -6.76 1.63 -70.45
N ASP A 560 -6.44 0.96 -71.57
CA ASP A 560 -6.41 1.60 -72.89
C ASP A 560 -7.82 1.97 -73.38
N LEU A 561 -8.82 1.09 -73.20
CA LEU A 561 -10.22 1.40 -73.51
C LEU A 561 -10.75 2.54 -72.62
N LYS A 562 -10.35 2.57 -71.34
CA LYS A 562 -10.68 3.66 -70.41
C LYS A 562 -10.11 4.99 -70.87
N ARG A 563 -8.83 5.00 -71.28
CA ARG A 563 -8.15 6.21 -71.79
C ARG A 563 -8.73 6.70 -73.12
N GLN A 564 -9.23 5.78 -73.94
CA GLN A 564 -9.93 6.10 -75.19
C GLN A 564 -11.40 6.49 -74.98
N GLY A 565 -11.95 6.33 -73.76
CA GLY A 565 -13.34 6.67 -73.41
C GLY A 565 -14.38 5.65 -73.90
N LEU A 566 -13.98 4.39 -74.06
CA LEU A 566 -14.78 3.32 -74.66
C LEU A 566 -15.32 2.28 -73.64
N LEU A 567 -15.22 2.56 -72.33
CA LEU A 567 -15.72 1.71 -71.24
C LEU A 567 -16.92 2.29 -70.49
#